data_AF-V5I8I3-F1
#
_entry.id   AF-V5I8I3-F1
#
_cell.length_a   1.000
_cell.length_b   1.000
_cell.length_c   1.000
_cell.angle_alpha   90.00
_cell.angle_beta   90.00
_cell.angle_gamma   90.00
#
_symmetry.space_group_name_H-M   'P 1'
#
loop_
_entity.id
_entity.type
_entity.pdbx_description
1 polymer ?
#
loop_
_entity_poly.entity_id
_entity_poly.type
_entity_poly.pdbx_seq_one_letter_code
_entity_poly.pdbx_strand_id
1 'polypeptide(L)'
;MCSRFFIDFPDITQQKAKLENYLWNHFVEPDEEALRHQYLMLLHDVVEESTVCLMGHERRQTLQLIKSLAWQVLYQDQQRMMTQQPPPLMYANGIVYAPIIQTSCYCTCNPSWMQCCS
;
A
#
# COMPACT_ATOMS: atom_id res chain seq x y z
N MET A 1 10.05 -5.55 -23.09
CA MET A 1 9.77 -4.10 -23.20
C MET A 1 10.50 -3.24 -22.15
N CYS A 2 11.21 -3.82 -21.19
CA CYS A 2 11.90 -3.07 -20.13
C CYS A 2 12.92 -2.05 -20.63
N SER A 3 13.57 -2.27 -21.79
CA SER A 3 14.55 -1.32 -22.32
C SER A 3 13.96 0.07 -22.56
N ARG A 4 12.76 0.20 -23.14
CA ARG A 4 12.21 1.51 -23.50
C ARG A 4 11.80 2.34 -22.29
N PHE A 5 11.13 1.71 -21.31
CA PHE A 5 10.69 2.41 -20.10
C PHE A 5 11.87 3.04 -19.34
N PHE A 6 12.97 2.31 -19.16
CA PHE A 6 14.12 2.84 -18.42
C PHE A 6 14.98 3.81 -19.24
N ILE A 7 14.98 3.70 -20.57
CA ILE A 7 15.60 4.69 -21.46
C ILE A 7 14.81 6.01 -21.43
N ASP A 8 13.47 5.93 -21.41
CA ASP A 8 12.60 7.10 -21.42
C ASP A 8 12.58 7.81 -20.06
N PHE A 9 12.83 7.07 -18.97
CA PHE A 9 12.86 7.58 -17.58
C PHE A 9 14.16 7.16 -16.86
N PRO A 10 15.31 7.77 -17.19
CA PRO A 10 16.59 7.39 -16.57
C PRO A 10 16.71 7.84 -15.11
N ASP A 11 15.98 8.88 -14.71
CA ASP A 11 16.00 9.41 -13.34
C ASP A 11 15.11 8.58 -12.39
N ILE A 12 15.66 8.21 -11.24
CA ILE A 12 14.99 7.37 -10.25
C ILE A 12 13.74 8.03 -9.65
N THR A 13 13.72 9.35 -9.54
CA THR A 13 12.57 10.11 -9.03
C THR A 13 11.44 10.09 -10.04
N GLN A 14 11.76 10.19 -11.33
CA GLN A 14 10.78 10.04 -12.41
C GLN A 14 10.21 8.62 -12.47
N GLN A 15 11.07 7.60 -12.35
CA GLN A 15 10.62 6.20 -12.27
C GLN A 15 9.65 5.99 -11.11
N LYS A 16 9.98 6.52 -9.92
CA LYS A 16 9.11 6.47 -8.74
C LYS A 16 7.76 7.12 -9.05
N ALA A 17 7.76 8.37 -9.52
CA ALA A 17 6.53 9.09 -9.81
C ALA A 17 5.67 8.37 -10.86
N LYS A 18 6.29 7.76 -11.88
CA LYS A 18 5.57 6.97 -12.89
C LYS A 18 4.94 5.71 -12.31
N LEU A 19 5.66 4.99 -11.46
CA LEU A 19 5.14 3.80 -10.80
C LEU A 19 4.01 4.14 -9.83
N GLU A 20 4.16 5.17 -9.00
CA GLU A 20 3.11 5.62 -8.09
C GLU A 20 1.85 6.04 -8.84
N ASN A 21 1.99 6.84 -9.91
CA ASN A 21 0.85 7.22 -10.76
C ASN A 21 0.22 6.01 -11.46
N TYR A 22 1.02 5.05 -11.90
CA TYR A 22 0.49 3.83 -12.52
C TYR A 22 -0.36 3.05 -11.53
N LEU A 23 0.14 2.83 -10.31
CA LEU A 23 -0.58 2.15 -9.24
C LEU A 23 -1.88 2.87 -8.87
N TRP A 24 -1.81 4.21 -8.75
CA TRP A 24 -2.96 5.04 -8.40
C TRP A 24 -4.07 4.99 -9.45
N ASN A 25 -3.72 4.96 -10.73
CA ASN A 25 -4.69 5.02 -11.82
C ASN A 25 -5.26 3.65 -12.24
N HIS A 26 -4.53 2.56 -11.98
CA HIS A 26 -4.91 1.22 -12.48
C HIS A 26 -5.41 0.25 -11.41
N PHE A 27 -5.23 0.57 -10.12
CA PHE A 27 -5.68 -0.29 -9.02
C PHE A 27 -6.54 0.55 -8.07
N VAL A 28 -7.71 0.98 -8.54
CA VAL A 28 -8.57 1.94 -7.82
C VAL A 28 -9.58 1.21 -6.94
N GLU A 29 -10.06 0.05 -7.40
CA GLU A 29 -11.07 -0.70 -6.66
C GLU A 29 -10.47 -1.36 -5.40
N PRO A 30 -11.27 -1.54 -4.32
CA PRO A 30 -10.78 -2.13 -3.08
C PRO A 30 -10.16 -3.53 -3.26
N ASP A 31 -10.73 -4.35 -4.14
CA ASP A 31 -10.23 -5.69 -4.44
C ASP A 31 -8.94 -5.65 -5.29
N GLU A 32 -8.76 -4.60 -6.10
CA GLU A 32 -7.57 -4.39 -6.92
C GLU A 32 -6.42 -3.78 -6.12
N GLU A 33 -6.70 -3.00 -5.07
CA GLU A 33 -5.67 -2.40 -4.22
C GLU A 33 -4.74 -3.47 -3.61
N ALA A 34 -5.28 -4.63 -3.26
CA ALA A 34 -4.52 -5.79 -2.78
C ALA A 34 -3.55 -6.37 -3.84
N LEU A 35 -3.79 -6.12 -5.14
CA LEU A 35 -2.94 -6.59 -6.24
C LEU A 35 -1.72 -5.69 -6.47
N ARG A 36 -1.69 -4.47 -5.91
CA ARG A 36 -0.57 -3.52 -6.11
C ARG A 36 0.77 -4.11 -5.68
N HIS A 37 0.81 -4.78 -4.53
CA HIS A 37 2.02 -5.46 -4.05
C HIS A 37 2.45 -6.58 -4.98
N GLN A 38 1.51 -7.44 -5.41
CA GLN A 38 1.79 -8.54 -6.33
C GLN A 38 2.33 -8.04 -7.67
N TYR A 39 1.74 -6.98 -8.22
CA TYR A 39 2.19 -6.34 -9.44
C TYR A 39 3.63 -5.82 -9.31
N LEU A 40 3.97 -5.16 -8.19
CA LEU A 40 5.33 -4.67 -7.96
C LEU A 40 6.35 -5.80 -7.85
N MET A 41 5.99 -6.92 -7.23
CA MET A 41 6.86 -8.11 -7.17
C MET A 41 7.05 -8.73 -8.56
N LEU A 42 5.99 -8.86 -9.35
CA LEU A 42 6.10 -9.32 -10.74
C LEU A 42 6.99 -8.39 -11.57
N LEU A 43 6.81 -7.07 -11.42
CA LEU A 43 7.64 -6.08 -12.10
C LEU A 43 9.11 -6.18 -11.68
N HIS A 44 9.39 -6.38 -10.38
CA HIS A 44 10.75 -6.61 -9.88
C HIS A 44 11.41 -7.78 -10.60
N ASP A 45 10.74 -8.93 -10.66
CA ASP A 45 11.29 -10.15 -11.26
C ASP A 45 11.54 -9.96 -12.76
N VAL A 46 10.60 -9.33 -13.47
CA VAL A 46 10.78 -8.99 -14.89
C VAL A 46 12.00 -8.09 -15.11
N VAL A 47 12.25 -7.10 -14.24
CA VAL A 47 13.42 -6.21 -14.32
C VAL A 47 14.72 -6.93 -13.94
N GLU A 48 14.65 -7.87 -13.01
CA GLU A 48 15.77 -8.71 -12.59
C GLU A 48 16.17 -9.72 -13.68
N GLU A 49 15.23 -10.31 -14.39
CA GLU A 49 15.55 -11.25 -15.46
C GLU A 49 15.98 -10.55 -16.74
N SER A 50 15.55 -9.30 -16.94
CA SER A 50 15.84 -8.59 -18.17
C SER A 50 17.27 -8.02 -18.20
N THR A 51 18.13 -8.65 -19.00
CA THR A 51 19.57 -8.30 -19.16
C THR A 51 19.83 -7.14 -20.13
N VAL A 52 18.80 -6.62 -20.82
CA VAL A 52 18.94 -5.68 -21.96
C VAL A 52 18.55 -4.23 -21.64
N CYS A 53 18.10 -3.94 -20.41
CA CYS A 53 17.37 -2.69 -20.13
C CYS A 53 18.20 -1.55 -19.55
N LEU A 54 19.29 -1.86 -18.85
CA LEU A 54 19.95 -0.95 -17.91
C LEU A 54 21.41 -1.37 -17.65
N MET A 55 22.28 -0.43 -17.29
CA MET A 55 23.57 -0.77 -16.69
C MET A 55 23.36 -1.31 -15.26
N GLY A 56 24.32 -2.11 -14.76
CA GLY A 56 24.15 -2.82 -13.50
C GLY A 56 23.86 -1.93 -12.28
N HIS A 57 24.31 -0.68 -12.25
CA HIS A 57 24.00 0.26 -11.17
C HIS A 57 22.54 0.72 -11.21
N GLU A 58 22.10 1.20 -12.37
CA GLU A 58 20.73 1.68 -12.60
C GLU A 58 19.73 0.55 -12.32
N ARG A 59 20.04 -0.67 -12.79
CA ARG A 59 19.22 -1.85 -12.49
C ARG A 59 19.09 -2.09 -11.00
N ARG A 60 20.18 -2.02 -10.22
CA ARG A 60 20.09 -2.18 -8.75
C ARG A 60 19.28 -1.08 -8.11
N GLN A 61 19.42 0.17 -8.56
CA GLN A 61 18.62 1.29 -8.04
C GLN A 61 17.13 1.09 -8.30
N THR A 62 16.75 0.70 -9.52
CA THR A 62 15.36 0.41 -9.87
C THR A 62 14.80 -0.77 -9.08
N LEU A 63 15.53 -1.88 -8.95
CA LEU A 63 15.08 -3.03 -8.16
C LEU A 63 14.86 -2.66 -6.68
N GLN A 64 15.75 -1.84 -6.11
CA GLN A 64 15.60 -1.33 -4.75
C GLN A 64 14.38 -0.40 -4.62
N LEU A 65 14.16 0.48 -5.61
CA LEU A 65 12.97 1.33 -5.65
C LEU A 65 11.69 0.50 -5.66
N ILE A 66 11.57 -0.48 -6.57
CA ILE A 66 10.39 -1.34 -6.68
C ILE A 66 10.13 -2.07 -5.36
N LYS A 67 11.18 -2.66 -4.74
CA LYS A 67 11.08 -3.29 -3.43
C LYS A 67 10.60 -2.33 -2.35
N SER A 68 11.12 -1.10 -2.33
CA SER A 68 10.71 -0.09 -1.33
C SER A 68 9.23 0.27 -1.46
N LEU A 69 8.72 0.42 -2.69
CA LEU A 69 7.30 0.67 -2.94
C LEU A 69 6.44 -0.53 -2.53
N ALA A 70 6.89 -1.75 -2.81
CA ALA A 70 6.18 -2.97 -2.43
C ALA A 70 6.02 -3.07 -0.91
N TRP A 71 7.09 -2.79 -0.16
CA TRP A 71 7.05 -2.76 1.31
C TRP A 71 6.10 -1.69 1.85
N GLN A 72 6.07 -0.51 1.23
CA GLN A 72 5.17 0.56 1.63
C GLN A 72 3.71 0.16 1.46
N VAL A 73 3.35 -0.45 0.33
CA VAL A 73 2.00 -0.96 0.07
C VAL A 73 1.63 -2.04 1.09
N LEU A 74 2.51 -3.02 1.30
CA LEU A 74 2.26 -4.11 2.25
C LEU A 74 2.04 -3.61 3.68
N TYR A 75 2.84 -2.64 4.11
CA TYR A 75 2.69 -2.04 5.43
C TYR A 75 1.36 -1.27 5.56
N GLN A 76 0.99 -0.51 4.53
CA GLN A 76 -0.28 0.22 4.49
C GLN A 76 -1.48 -0.74 4.58
N ASP A 77 -1.45 -1.86 3.85
CA ASP A 77 -2.50 -2.87 3.89
C ASP A 77 -2.61 -3.52 5.27
N GLN A 78 -1.46 -3.85 5.88
CA GLN A 78 -1.43 -4.38 7.25
C GLN A 78 -2.05 -3.40 8.25
N GLN A 79 -1.71 -2.12 8.16
CA GLN A 79 -2.29 -1.08 9.02
C GLN A 79 -3.81 -1.00 8.86
N ARG A 80 -4.32 -1.03 7.62
CA ARG A 80 -5.76 -1.01 7.35
C ARG A 80 -6.49 -2.22 7.91
N MET A 81 -5.87 -3.40 7.86
CA MET A 81 -6.43 -4.61 8.48
C MET A 81 -6.47 -4.48 10.00
N MET A 82 -5.43 -3.92 10.62
CA MET A 82 -5.37 -3.72 12.07
C MET A 82 -6.41 -2.70 12.56
N THR A 83 -6.68 -1.64 11.79
CA THR A 83 -7.72 -0.64 12.13
C THR A 83 -9.15 -1.13 11.93
N GLN A 84 -9.37 -2.16 11.10
CA GLN A 84 -10.70 -2.74 10.87
C GLN A 84 -11.05 -3.86 11.86
N GLN A 85 -10.12 -4.29 12.72
CA GLN A 85 -10.45 -5.25 13.77
C GLN A 85 -11.33 -4.56 14.84
N PRO A 86 -12.48 -5.16 15.21
CA PRO A 86 -13.26 -4.65 16.32
C PRO A 86 -12.39 -4.62 17.59
N PRO A 87 -12.51 -3.58 18.43
CA PRO A 87 -11.74 -3.47 19.65
C PRO A 87 -11.83 -4.77 20.47
N PRO A 88 -10.71 -5.26 21.04
CA PRO A 88 -10.73 -6.49 21.81
C PRO A 88 -11.71 -6.33 22.99
N LEU A 89 -12.81 -7.07 22.95
CA LEU A 89 -13.80 -7.12 24.03
C LEU A 89 -13.31 -8.09 25.09
N MET A 90 -13.03 -7.59 26.29
CA MET A 90 -12.66 -8.40 27.45
C MET A 90 -13.93 -8.74 28.22
N TYR A 91 -14.23 -10.02 28.46
CA TYR A 91 -15.37 -10.43 29.27
C TYR A 91 -14.89 -10.91 30.64
N ALA A 92 -15.27 -10.21 31.70
CA ALA A 92 -14.94 -10.62 33.07
C ALA A 92 -16.12 -10.33 34.01
N ASN A 93 -16.42 -11.28 34.91
CA ASN A 93 -17.47 -11.16 35.92
C ASN A 93 -18.86 -10.79 35.37
N GLY A 94 -19.20 -11.26 34.16
CA GLY A 94 -20.48 -10.95 33.52
C GLY A 94 -20.55 -9.58 32.83
N ILE A 95 -19.46 -8.80 32.85
CA ILE A 95 -19.37 -7.46 32.26
C ILE A 95 -18.46 -7.50 31.03
N VAL A 96 -18.90 -6.86 29.95
CA VAL A 96 -18.11 -6.63 28.74
C VAL A 96 -17.30 -5.33 28.92
N TYR A 97 -15.98 -5.44 28.91
CA TYR A 97 -15.05 -4.33 28.91
C TYR A 97 -14.60 -4.06 27.48
N ALA A 98 -14.88 -2.86 26.98
CA ALA A 98 -14.32 -2.35 25.74
C ALA A 98 -13.20 -1.35 26.05
N PRO A 99 -12.04 -1.40 25.36
CA PRO A 99 -11.01 -0.39 25.52
C PRO A 99 -11.55 0.98 25.08
N ILE A 100 -11.28 2.00 25.90
CA ILE A 100 -11.59 3.39 25.54
C ILE A 100 -10.52 3.83 24.55
N ILE A 101 -10.74 3.57 23.27
CA ILE A 101 -9.87 4.07 22.21
C ILE A 101 -10.22 5.54 22.02
N GLN A 102 -9.24 6.44 22.20
CA GLN A 102 -9.37 7.82 21.73
C GLN A 102 -9.37 7.79 20.21
N THR A 103 -10.52 7.51 19.61
CA THR A 103 -10.71 7.71 18.20
C THR A 103 -10.71 9.21 17.97
N SER A 104 -9.60 9.76 17.49
CA SER A 104 -9.61 11.03 16.77
C SER A 104 -10.35 10.82 15.45
N CYS A 105 -11.65 10.54 15.52
CA CYS A 105 -12.53 10.56 14.39
C CYS A 105 -12.68 12.04 14.00
N TYR A 106 -12.09 12.41 12.87
CA TYR A 106 -12.47 13.62 12.13
C TYR A 106 -13.82 13.36 11.44
N CYS A 107 -14.83 13.05 12.23
CA CYS A 107 -16.22 13.06 11.82
C CYS A 107 -16.80 14.34 12.42
N THR A 108 -17.22 15.27 11.58
CA THR A 108 -17.93 16.51 11.99
C THR A 108 -19.36 16.23 12.47
N CYS A 109 -19.63 15.01 12.94
CA CYS A 109 -20.93 14.57 13.42
C CYS A 109 -21.02 14.86 14.93
N ASN A 110 -21.76 15.91 15.27
CA ASN A 110 -22.12 16.35 16.61
C ASN A 110 -22.55 15.19 17.53
N PRO A 111 -22.02 15.04 18.76
CA PRO A 111 -22.38 13.94 19.65
C PRO A 111 -23.66 14.27 20.40
N SER A 112 -24.80 13.93 19.81
CA SER A 112 -26.05 13.78 20.55
C SER A 112 -26.57 12.38 20.26
N TRP A 113 -26.32 11.48 21.23
CA TRP A 113 -27.00 10.20 21.48
C TRP A 113 -27.35 9.33 20.24
N MET A 114 -26.72 8.16 20.15
CA MET A 114 -27.19 6.97 19.40
C MET A 114 -27.88 7.20 18.05
N GLN A 115 -27.16 6.99 16.94
CA GLN A 115 -27.70 6.22 15.82
C GLN A 115 -26.63 5.78 14.80
N CYS A 116 -26.60 4.46 14.60
CA CYS A 116 -26.42 3.69 13.37
C CYS A 116 -25.23 3.95 12.42
N CYS A 117 -24.56 2.85 12.05
CA CYS A 117 -24.31 2.53 10.64
C CYS A 117 -24.54 1.02 10.45
N SER A 118 -25.59 0.69 9.67
CA SER A 118 -25.66 -0.55 8.88
C SER A 118 -25.18 -0.24 7.48
#